data_AF-A0A7G2FM93-F1
#
_entry.id   AF-A0A7G2FM93-F1
#
_cell.length_a   1.000
_cell.length_b   1.000
_cell.length_c   1.000
_cell.angle_alpha   90.00
_cell.angle_beta   90.00
_cell.angle_gamma   90.00
#
_symmetry.space_group_name_H-M   'P 1'
#
loop_
_entity.id
_entity.type
_entity.pdbx_description
1 polymer ?
#
loop_
_entity_poly.entity_id
_entity_poly.type
_entity_poly.pdbx_seq_one_letter_code
_entity_poly.pdbx_strand_id
1 'polypeptide(L)'
;MNSNSIQSFDALPHNLRECFLDMASFLEDQRIIASTIIDLWSASYGKEGMNNLQDLASRNLLKLLPIGRNEYEDGFYNELLVKQDNVLREFAINQCLKESSSIFERKRLNLEIQDNKFPNWCLNPKQPIVINASLFSISTDDSFASSWFEMDCPNVEALVLNISSSNYALPNFIATMKELKVVIIINHGLEPAKLTNLSCLSSLPNLKRIRFEKVSISLLDIPKLGLKSLEKLSLWFCHVVDALNELEDVSETLQSLQEIEIDYCYNLDELPYWISQVVSLKKLSVTNCNKLCRVIEAIGDLRDLETLRLSSCASLLELPETIDRLDNLRFLDVSGGFQLKNLPLEIGKLKKLEKISMKDCYRCELPDSVKNLENLEVKCDEDTAFLWKILKPEMKNLTITEEKTEHNLNLLQLF
;
A
#
# COMPACT_ATOMS: atom_id res chain seq x y z
N MET A 1 -11.49 -28.79 -11.45
CA MET A 1 -11.66 -27.64 -12.36
C MET A 1 -12.88 -27.86 -13.22
N ASN A 2 -13.77 -26.87 -13.30
CA ASN A 2 -14.86 -26.90 -14.28
C ASN A 2 -14.28 -26.51 -15.64
N SER A 3 -14.80 -27.07 -16.74
CA SER A 3 -14.36 -26.79 -18.12
C SER A 3 -14.30 -25.29 -18.45
N ASN A 4 -15.13 -24.48 -17.79
CA ASN A 4 -15.22 -23.03 -18.00
C ASN A 4 -13.98 -22.26 -17.53
N SER A 5 -13.27 -22.70 -16.47
CA SER A 5 -12.10 -21.95 -15.95
C SER A 5 -10.87 -22.11 -16.85
N ILE A 6 -10.69 -23.29 -17.44
CA ILE A 6 -9.59 -23.57 -18.37
C ILE A 6 -9.82 -22.82 -19.69
N GLN A 7 -11.04 -22.85 -20.24
CA GLN A 7 -11.41 -22.05 -21.41
C GLN A 7 -11.25 -20.55 -21.16
N SER A 8 -11.54 -20.07 -19.94
CA SER A 8 -11.36 -18.68 -19.55
C SER A 8 -9.88 -18.24 -19.59
N PHE A 9 -8.96 -19.09 -19.12
CA PHE A 9 -7.51 -18.79 -19.12
C PHE A 9 -6.90 -18.77 -20.52
N ASP A 10 -7.20 -19.76 -21.36
CA ASP A 10 -6.63 -19.83 -22.72
C ASP A 10 -7.10 -18.65 -23.59
N ALA A 11 -8.29 -18.12 -23.30
CA ALA A 11 -8.86 -16.93 -23.94
C ALA A 11 -8.32 -15.59 -23.40
N LEU A 12 -7.43 -15.59 -22.40
CA LEU A 12 -6.85 -14.36 -21.86
C LEU A 12 -5.83 -13.75 -22.84
N PRO A 13 -5.86 -12.41 -23.03
CA PRO A 13 -4.73 -11.66 -23.56
C PRO A 13 -3.45 -11.98 -22.77
N HIS A 14 -2.31 -11.90 -23.45
CA HIS A 14 -1.02 -12.22 -22.86
C HIS A 14 -0.79 -11.51 -21.52
N ASN A 15 -1.05 -10.19 -21.43
CA ASN A 15 -0.83 -9.42 -20.22
C ASN A 15 -1.66 -9.94 -19.02
N LEU A 16 -2.98 -10.16 -19.22
CA LEU A 16 -3.85 -10.70 -18.17
C LEU A 16 -3.48 -12.13 -17.77
N ARG A 17 -2.96 -12.93 -18.71
CA ARG A 17 -2.43 -14.27 -18.41
C ARG A 17 -1.26 -14.18 -17.45
N GLU A 18 -0.32 -13.29 -17.73
CA GLU A 18 0.85 -13.07 -16.87
C GLU A 18 0.44 -12.55 -15.48
N CYS A 19 -0.50 -11.59 -15.42
CA CYS A 19 -1.09 -11.13 -14.15
C CYS A 19 -1.69 -12.29 -13.34
N PHE A 20 -2.48 -13.17 -13.99
CA PHE A 20 -3.06 -14.33 -13.32
C PHE A 20 -1.99 -15.31 -12.82
N LEU A 21 -0.91 -15.52 -13.58
CA LEU A 21 0.19 -16.41 -13.17
C LEU A 21 0.99 -15.84 -11.99
N ASP A 22 1.17 -14.52 -11.91
CA ASP A 22 1.85 -13.87 -10.77
C ASP A 22 1.13 -14.10 -9.45
N MET A 23 -0.18 -14.36 -9.47
CA MET A 23 -0.94 -14.71 -8.26
C MET A 23 -0.44 -16.00 -7.57
N ALA A 24 0.28 -16.86 -8.30
CA ALA A 24 0.93 -18.05 -7.74
C ALA A 24 2.00 -17.72 -6.68
N SER A 25 2.45 -16.47 -6.59
CA SER A 25 3.43 -16.01 -5.60
C SER A 25 2.86 -15.81 -4.19
N PHE A 26 1.53 -15.86 -4.03
CA PHE A 26 0.87 -15.72 -2.72
C PHE A 26 0.49 -17.09 -2.13
N LEU A 27 0.39 -17.17 -0.80
CA LEU A 27 0.02 -18.41 -0.10
C LEU A 27 -1.45 -18.80 -0.33
N GLU A 28 -1.79 -20.05 -0.02
CA GLU A 28 -3.16 -20.58 -0.10
C GLU A 28 -4.10 -19.89 0.91
N ASP A 29 -5.39 -19.77 0.54
CA ASP A 29 -6.46 -19.18 1.37
C ASP A 29 -6.22 -17.75 1.88
N GLN A 30 -5.26 -17.05 1.29
CA GLN A 30 -4.90 -15.70 1.71
C GLN A 30 -5.93 -14.66 1.28
N ARG A 31 -6.14 -13.71 2.19
CA ARG A 31 -6.90 -12.49 1.96
C ARG A 31 -5.88 -11.43 1.55
N ILE A 32 -5.74 -11.18 0.24
CA ILE A 32 -4.74 -10.25 -0.28
C ILE A 32 -5.41 -8.90 -0.52
N ILE A 33 -4.83 -7.80 -0.01
CA ILE A 33 -5.30 -6.45 -0.34
C ILE A 33 -4.99 -6.15 -1.82
N ALA A 34 -5.94 -5.57 -2.56
CA ALA A 34 -5.79 -5.32 -3.99
C ALA A 34 -4.58 -4.45 -4.33
N SER A 35 -4.26 -3.47 -3.48
CA SER A 35 -3.05 -2.65 -3.62
C SER A 35 -1.75 -3.47 -3.57
N THR A 36 -1.69 -4.58 -2.81
CA THR A 36 -0.54 -5.49 -2.79
C THR A 36 -0.26 -6.05 -4.19
N ILE A 37 -1.31 -6.47 -4.90
CA ILE A 37 -1.19 -7.04 -6.24
C ILE A 37 -0.86 -5.94 -7.27
N ILE A 38 -1.45 -4.76 -7.12
CA ILE A 38 -1.14 -3.61 -7.99
C ILE A 38 0.32 -3.18 -7.81
N ASP A 39 0.83 -3.16 -6.58
CA ASP A 39 2.24 -2.86 -6.31
C ASP A 39 3.16 -3.91 -6.93
N LEU A 40 2.78 -5.20 -6.84
CA LEU A 40 3.51 -6.29 -7.52
C LEU A 40 3.57 -6.08 -9.04
N TRP A 41 2.43 -5.80 -9.65
CA TRP A 41 2.29 -5.65 -11.10
C TRP A 41 2.88 -4.36 -11.65
N SER A 42 3.10 -3.35 -10.81
CA SER A 42 3.67 -2.07 -11.22
C SER A 42 5.06 -2.20 -11.87
N ALA A 43 5.86 -3.21 -11.45
CA ALA A 43 7.19 -3.48 -12.00
C ALA A 43 7.12 -3.97 -13.46
N SER A 44 6.11 -4.80 -13.75
CA SER A 44 6.06 -5.62 -14.97
C SER A 44 5.07 -5.08 -16.01
N TYR A 45 3.97 -4.44 -15.58
CA TYR A 45 2.83 -4.11 -16.45
C TYR A 45 2.34 -2.65 -16.31
N GLY A 46 2.97 -1.84 -15.45
CA GLY A 46 2.69 -0.40 -15.35
C GLY A 46 1.37 -0.06 -14.65
N LYS A 47 0.69 1.00 -15.11
CA LYS A 47 -0.43 1.66 -14.39
C LYS A 47 -1.81 0.98 -14.55
N GLU A 48 -1.91 -0.12 -15.29
CA GLU A 48 -3.19 -0.80 -15.57
C GLU A 48 -3.59 -1.84 -14.50
N GLY A 49 -2.91 -1.86 -13.34
CA GLY A 49 -3.07 -2.90 -12.33
C GLY A 49 -4.52 -3.12 -11.87
N MET A 50 -5.29 -2.05 -11.66
CA MET A 50 -6.69 -2.18 -11.26
C MET A 50 -7.59 -2.71 -12.39
N ASN A 51 -7.41 -2.21 -13.61
CA ASN A 51 -8.17 -2.69 -14.77
C ASN A 51 -7.93 -4.20 -14.95
N ASN A 52 -6.68 -4.64 -14.79
CA ASN A 52 -6.34 -6.06 -14.84
C ASN A 52 -7.02 -6.87 -13.73
N LEU A 53 -7.08 -6.35 -12.49
CA LEU A 53 -7.80 -7.00 -11.40
C LEU A 53 -9.30 -7.13 -11.69
N GLN A 54 -9.93 -6.06 -12.19
CA GLN A 54 -11.35 -6.05 -12.56
C GLN A 54 -11.63 -7.02 -13.71
N ASP A 55 -10.78 -7.06 -14.73
CA ASP A 55 -10.91 -7.97 -15.86
C ASP A 55 -10.80 -9.43 -15.43
N LEU A 56 -9.84 -9.77 -14.56
CA LEU A 56 -9.73 -11.12 -13.99
C LEU A 56 -10.94 -11.47 -13.12
N ALA A 57 -11.45 -10.51 -12.35
CA ALA A 57 -12.66 -10.69 -11.54
C ALA A 57 -13.90 -10.96 -12.41
N SER A 58 -14.09 -10.18 -13.48
CA SER A 58 -15.22 -10.32 -14.43
C SER A 58 -15.25 -11.69 -15.11
N ARG A 59 -14.08 -12.33 -15.23
CA ARG A 59 -13.88 -13.66 -15.82
C ARG A 59 -13.91 -14.79 -14.79
N ASN A 60 -14.25 -14.49 -13.53
CA ASN A 60 -14.29 -15.41 -12.40
C ASN A 60 -12.96 -16.11 -12.11
N LEU A 61 -11.83 -15.45 -12.42
CA LEU A 61 -10.48 -15.98 -12.13
C LEU A 61 -9.97 -15.56 -10.74
N LEU A 62 -10.63 -14.58 -10.13
CA LEU A 62 -10.51 -14.16 -8.75
C LEU A 62 -11.82 -13.49 -8.32
N LYS A 63 -11.95 -13.19 -7.03
CA LYS A 63 -13.06 -12.42 -6.48
C LYS A 63 -12.54 -11.16 -5.82
N LEU A 64 -13.16 -10.02 -6.13
CA LEU A 64 -12.96 -8.76 -5.42
C LEU A 64 -14.07 -8.62 -4.38
N LEU A 65 -13.70 -8.45 -3.12
CA LEU A 65 -14.61 -8.29 -1.99
C LEU A 65 -14.29 -6.97 -1.29
N PRO A 66 -15.26 -6.07 -1.10
CA PRO A 66 -14.99 -4.83 -0.40
C PRO A 66 -14.81 -5.09 1.11
N ILE A 67 -13.75 -4.49 1.67
CA ILE A 67 -13.38 -4.55 3.10
C ILE A 67 -14.30 -3.61 3.91
N GLY A 68 -14.89 -2.61 3.26
CA GLY A 68 -15.93 -1.71 3.78
C GLY A 68 -17.16 -1.62 2.85
N ARG A 69 -17.96 -0.54 2.94
CA ARG A 69 -19.00 -0.20 1.95
C ARG A 69 -18.82 1.19 1.33
N ASN A 70 -17.74 1.91 1.66
CA ASN A 70 -17.47 3.18 0.99
C ASN A 70 -17.28 2.92 -0.51
N GLU A 71 -17.82 3.80 -1.33
CA GLU A 71 -17.58 3.74 -2.76
C GLU A 71 -16.08 3.82 -3.02
N TYR A 72 -15.62 2.99 -3.95
CA TYR A 72 -14.25 3.06 -4.44
C TYR A 72 -13.93 4.51 -4.83
N GLU A 73 -12.93 5.07 -4.17
CA GLU A 73 -12.37 6.35 -4.55
C GLU A 73 -11.24 6.12 -5.54
N ASP A 74 -11.32 6.76 -6.69
CA ASP A 74 -10.37 6.56 -7.78
C ASP A 74 -8.93 6.73 -7.29
N GLY A 75 -8.07 5.78 -7.64
CA GLY A 75 -6.68 5.73 -7.18
C GLY A 75 -6.42 5.16 -5.79
N PHE A 76 -7.42 4.69 -5.02
CA PHE A 76 -7.19 4.01 -3.73
C PHE A 76 -7.71 2.57 -3.73
N TYR A 77 -6.78 1.61 -3.59
CA TYR A 77 -7.09 0.17 -3.74
C TYR A 77 -7.00 -0.62 -2.42
N ASN A 78 -6.79 0.04 -1.29
CA ASN A 78 -6.68 -0.60 0.03
C ASN A 78 -8.04 -1.11 0.57
N GLU A 79 -9.14 -0.74 -0.07
CA GLU A 79 -10.50 -1.07 0.37
C GLU A 79 -11.06 -2.36 -0.26
N LEU A 80 -10.28 -3.01 -1.13
CA LEU A 80 -10.68 -4.23 -1.82
C LEU A 80 -9.78 -5.40 -1.43
N LEU A 81 -10.43 -6.50 -1.10
CA LEU A 81 -9.82 -7.79 -0.87
C LEU A 81 -9.91 -8.66 -2.12
N VAL A 82 -8.79 -9.24 -2.49
CA VAL A 82 -8.69 -10.22 -3.56
C VAL A 82 -8.66 -11.62 -2.96
N LYS A 83 -9.58 -12.48 -3.40
CA LYS A 83 -9.57 -13.92 -3.11
C LYS A 83 -9.40 -14.70 -4.40
N GLN A 84 -8.38 -15.55 -4.44
CA GLN A 84 -8.23 -16.56 -5.49
C GLN A 84 -8.67 -17.92 -4.95
N ASP A 85 -9.42 -18.67 -5.75
CA ASP A 85 -9.81 -20.04 -5.39
C ASP A 85 -8.59 -20.98 -5.41
N ASN A 86 -8.48 -21.90 -4.45
CA ASN A 86 -7.32 -22.80 -4.33
C ASN A 86 -7.08 -23.62 -5.60
N VAL A 87 -8.14 -24.01 -6.31
CA VAL A 87 -8.02 -24.72 -7.58
C VAL A 87 -7.39 -23.83 -8.66
N LEU A 88 -7.73 -22.54 -8.69
CA LEU A 88 -7.15 -21.58 -9.64
C LEU A 88 -5.71 -21.22 -9.29
N ARG A 89 -5.39 -21.14 -8.00
CA ARG A 89 -4.03 -20.94 -7.53
C ARG A 89 -3.14 -22.12 -7.91
N GLU A 90 -3.57 -23.35 -7.63
CA GLU A 90 -2.86 -24.57 -8.04
C GLU A 90 -2.76 -24.68 -9.57
N PHE A 91 -3.78 -24.23 -10.31
CA PHE A 91 -3.68 -24.12 -11.75
C PHE A 91 -2.54 -23.18 -12.18
N ALA A 92 -2.48 -21.96 -11.61
CA ALA A 92 -1.45 -20.98 -11.92
C ALA A 92 -0.05 -21.55 -11.62
N ILE A 93 0.15 -22.16 -10.46
CA ILE A 93 1.42 -22.83 -10.11
C ILE A 93 1.80 -23.87 -11.15
N ASN A 94 0.87 -24.76 -11.51
CA ASN A 94 1.13 -25.80 -12.49
C ASN A 94 1.44 -25.24 -13.89
N GLN A 95 0.92 -24.07 -14.26
CA GLN A 95 1.30 -23.40 -15.49
C GLN A 95 2.71 -22.80 -15.40
N CYS A 96 3.07 -22.17 -14.28
CA CYS A 96 4.43 -21.68 -14.03
C CYS A 96 5.46 -22.82 -14.10
N LEU A 97 5.13 -24.01 -13.57
CA LEU A 97 6.00 -25.19 -13.64
C LEU A 97 6.27 -25.68 -15.07
N LYS A 98 5.39 -25.37 -16.03
CA LYS A 98 5.53 -25.74 -17.45
C LYS A 98 6.36 -24.73 -18.26
N GLU A 99 6.65 -23.55 -17.72
CA GLU A 99 7.44 -22.52 -18.41
C GLU A 99 8.86 -23.00 -18.74
N SER A 100 9.49 -23.72 -17.81
CA SER A 100 10.79 -24.37 -18.03
C SER A 100 10.95 -25.63 -17.18
N SER A 101 11.64 -26.62 -17.75
CA SER A 101 12.05 -27.84 -17.06
C SER A 101 13.16 -27.59 -16.03
N SER A 102 13.96 -26.54 -16.22
CA SER A 102 14.96 -26.08 -15.25
C SER A 102 14.33 -25.12 -14.27
N ILE A 103 14.39 -25.43 -12.97
CA ILE A 103 13.87 -24.55 -11.91
C ILE A 103 14.53 -23.16 -11.92
N PHE A 104 15.80 -23.10 -12.33
CA PHE A 104 16.60 -21.88 -12.34
C PHE A 104 16.26 -20.93 -13.50
N GLU A 105 15.57 -21.42 -14.54
CA GLU A 105 15.23 -20.65 -15.76
C GLU A 105 13.77 -20.20 -15.80
N ARG A 106 12.97 -20.53 -14.78
CA ARG A 106 11.56 -20.15 -14.72
C ARG A 106 11.42 -18.66 -14.53
N LYS A 107 10.42 -18.05 -15.18
CA LYS A 107 10.12 -16.63 -15.01
C LYS A 107 9.64 -16.33 -13.59
N ARG A 108 8.88 -17.27 -13.01
CA ARG A 108 8.36 -17.21 -11.64
C ARG A 108 8.93 -18.35 -10.81
N LEU A 109 9.52 -18.03 -9.67
CA LEU A 109 10.04 -19.02 -8.74
C LEU A 109 9.42 -18.84 -7.36
N ASN A 110 8.88 -19.92 -6.80
CA ASN A 110 8.43 -20.01 -5.42
C ASN A 110 9.41 -20.89 -4.64
N LEU A 111 10.03 -20.35 -3.60
CA LEU A 111 10.89 -21.05 -2.66
C LEU A 111 10.16 -21.19 -1.32
N GLU A 112 9.99 -22.41 -0.86
CA GLU A 112 9.41 -22.70 0.46
C GLU A 112 10.49 -23.23 1.40
N ILE A 113 10.54 -22.67 2.61
CA ILE A 113 11.48 -23.04 3.67
C ILE A 113 10.66 -23.32 4.93
N GLN A 114 10.77 -24.54 5.45
CA GLN A 114 10.09 -24.96 6.68
C GLN A 114 11.12 -25.50 7.67
N ASP A 115 11.03 -25.14 8.95
CA ASP A 115 11.96 -25.54 10.01
C ASP A 115 13.44 -25.31 9.65
N ASN A 116 13.75 -24.19 8.98
CA ASN A 116 15.08 -23.87 8.46
C ASN A 116 15.64 -24.90 7.44
N LYS A 117 14.79 -25.77 6.88
CA LYS A 117 15.16 -26.73 5.85
C LYS A 117 14.87 -26.14 4.49
N PHE A 118 15.95 -25.94 3.74
CA PHE A 118 15.86 -25.52 2.34
C PHE A 118 15.63 -26.73 1.44
N PRO A 119 15.00 -26.54 0.26
CA PRO A 119 14.87 -27.59 -0.73
C PRO A 119 16.22 -28.19 -1.14
N ASN A 120 16.22 -29.46 -1.53
CA ASN A 120 17.44 -30.20 -1.88
C ASN A 120 18.29 -29.53 -2.99
N TRP A 121 17.66 -28.79 -3.90
CA TRP A 121 18.37 -28.08 -4.96
C TRP A 121 19.20 -26.90 -4.42
N CYS A 122 18.90 -26.36 -3.24
CA CYS A 122 19.74 -25.39 -2.54
C CYS A 122 20.96 -26.05 -1.86
N LEU A 123 20.88 -27.33 -1.53
CA LEU A 123 21.84 -28.02 -0.66
C LEU A 123 23.00 -28.68 -1.42
N ASN A 124 23.04 -28.62 -2.76
CA ASN A 124 23.99 -29.36 -3.59
C ASN A 124 24.95 -28.39 -4.35
N PRO A 125 26.07 -27.96 -3.73
CA PRO A 125 26.77 -26.72 -4.03
C PRO A 125 27.83 -26.85 -5.13
N LYS A 126 27.59 -27.62 -6.19
CA LYS A 126 28.60 -27.74 -7.27
C LYS A 126 28.78 -26.42 -8.05
N GLN A 127 27.85 -25.48 -7.94
CA GLN A 127 27.87 -24.16 -8.55
C GLN A 127 27.13 -23.16 -7.62
N PRO A 128 27.42 -21.85 -7.71
CA PRO A 128 26.59 -20.83 -7.06
C PRO A 128 25.13 -20.98 -7.51
N ILE A 129 24.18 -20.82 -6.59
CA ILE A 129 22.75 -20.87 -6.90
C ILE A 129 22.40 -19.59 -7.64
N VAL A 130 22.20 -19.68 -8.95
CA VAL A 130 21.76 -18.57 -9.79
C VAL A 130 20.28 -18.74 -10.11
N ILE A 131 19.47 -17.78 -9.70
CA ILE A 131 18.02 -17.74 -9.93
C ILE A 131 17.74 -16.70 -11.02
N ASN A 132 17.27 -17.16 -12.18
CA ASN A 132 17.00 -16.30 -13.34
C ASN A 132 15.54 -15.82 -13.42
N ALA A 133 14.79 -15.91 -12.32
CA ALA A 133 13.40 -15.50 -12.26
C ALA A 133 13.27 -13.97 -12.33
N SER A 134 12.19 -13.49 -12.94
CA SER A 134 11.80 -12.07 -12.85
C SER A 134 10.96 -11.80 -11.60
N LEU A 135 10.20 -12.80 -11.14
CA LEU A 135 9.41 -12.77 -9.92
C LEU A 135 9.86 -13.90 -8.99
N PHE A 136 10.36 -13.54 -7.81
CA PHE A 136 10.81 -14.48 -6.80
C PHE A 136 9.94 -14.35 -5.55
N SER A 137 9.24 -15.43 -5.19
CA SER A 137 8.49 -15.52 -3.93
C SER A 137 9.19 -16.48 -2.98
N ILE A 138 9.36 -16.07 -1.73
CA ILE A 138 9.94 -16.89 -0.67
C ILE A 138 8.93 -16.99 0.47
N SER A 139 8.65 -18.20 0.91
CA SER A 139 7.71 -18.50 1.99
C SER A 139 8.44 -19.20 3.13
N THR A 140 8.24 -18.70 4.35
CA THR A 140 8.83 -19.24 5.58
C THR A 140 7.78 -19.42 6.67
N ASP A 141 7.92 -20.47 7.46
CA ASP A 141 7.07 -20.73 8.63
C ASP A 141 7.46 -19.90 9.87
N ASP A 142 6.79 -20.17 10.98
CA ASP A 142 6.96 -19.47 12.25
C ASP A 142 8.23 -19.90 13.01
N SER A 143 8.79 -21.06 12.69
CA SER A 143 10.02 -21.61 13.27
C SER A 143 11.31 -21.15 12.55
N PHE A 144 11.18 -20.48 11.40
CA PHE A 144 12.32 -19.99 10.63
C PHE A 144 13.15 -18.95 11.43
N ALA A 145 14.46 -19.23 11.53
CA ALA A 145 15.41 -18.50 12.35
C ALA A 145 16.22 -17.46 11.55
N SER A 146 15.77 -17.09 10.34
CA SER A 146 16.51 -16.17 9.45
C SER A 146 17.91 -16.66 9.06
N SER A 147 18.08 -17.99 8.99
CA SER A 147 19.33 -18.63 8.57
C SER A 147 19.36 -18.77 7.05
N TRP A 148 19.90 -17.76 6.37
CA TRP A 148 19.88 -17.67 4.90
C TRP A 148 21.05 -18.38 4.22
N PHE A 149 20.78 -18.98 3.06
CA PHE A 149 21.81 -19.30 2.08
C PHE A 149 22.01 -18.10 1.14
N GLU A 150 23.24 -17.86 0.73
CA GLU A 150 23.54 -16.88 -0.30
C GLU A 150 23.06 -17.38 -1.67
N MET A 151 22.40 -16.50 -2.41
CA MET A 151 21.84 -16.77 -3.73
C MET A 151 22.18 -15.61 -4.66
N ASP A 152 22.45 -15.91 -5.93
CA ASP A 152 22.59 -14.88 -6.96
C ASP A 152 21.28 -14.77 -7.74
N CYS A 153 20.67 -13.60 -7.74
CA CYS A 153 19.34 -13.35 -8.30
C CYS A 153 19.39 -12.15 -9.27
N PRO A 154 20.16 -12.25 -10.37
CA PRO A 154 20.53 -11.07 -11.16
C PRO A 154 19.38 -10.40 -11.89
N ASN A 155 18.32 -11.16 -12.22
CA ASN A 155 17.20 -10.69 -13.07
C ASN A 155 15.88 -10.54 -12.30
N VAL A 156 15.90 -10.64 -10.96
CA VAL A 156 14.69 -10.49 -10.15
C VAL A 156 14.26 -9.03 -10.15
N GLU A 157 13.07 -8.78 -10.67
CA GLU A 157 12.43 -7.45 -10.69
C GLU A 157 11.44 -7.27 -9.55
N ALA A 158 10.85 -8.36 -9.04
CA ALA A 158 9.91 -8.34 -7.95
C ALA A 158 10.20 -9.47 -6.94
N LEU A 159 10.24 -9.11 -5.66
CA LEU A 159 10.46 -10.02 -4.54
C LEU A 159 9.25 -10.00 -3.60
N VAL A 160 8.66 -11.16 -3.36
CA VAL A 160 7.59 -11.36 -2.36
C VAL A 160 8.12 -12.23 -1.24
N LEU A 161 8.13 -11.72 -0.01
CA LEU A 161 8.51 -12.46 1.19
C LEU A 161 7.26 -12.72 2.03
N ASN A 162 6.81 -13.97 2.03
CA ASN A 162 5.74 -14.46 2.90
C ASN A 162 6.37 -15.03 4.18
N ILE A 163 6.35 -14.24 5.25
CA ILE A 163 7.03 -14.56 6.51
C ILE A 163 6.04 -14.95 7.59
N SER A 164 6.44 -15.73 8.59
CA SER A 164 5.56 -16.03 9.74
C SER A 164 6.28 -15.93 11.10
N SER A 165 7.62 -15.92 11.09
CA SER A 165 8.43 -15.80 12.31
C SER A 165 8.33 -14.38 12.92
N SER A 166 8.24 -14.34 14.25
CA SER A 166 8.12 -13.08 15.02
C SER A 166 9.37 -12.18 14.91
N ASN A 167 10.53 -12.73 14.58
CA ASN A 167 11.77 -11.98 14.37
C ASN A 167 12.36 -12.41 13.04
N TYR A 168 12.46 -11.47 12.11
CA TYR A 168 12.84 -11.78 10.75
C TYR A 168 13.98 -10.86 10.29
N ALA A 169 15.13 -11.43 9.98
CA ALA A 169 16.21 -10.71 9.32
C ALA A 169 16.09 -10.91 7.81
N LEU A 170 16.06 -9.81 7.06
CA LEU A 170 16.08 -9.89 5.60
C LEU A 170 17.39 -10.53 5.10
N PRO A 171 17.35 -11.33 4.01
CA PRO A 171 18.54 -11.96 3.45
C PRO A 171 19.51 -10.94 2.87
N ASN A 172 20.82 -11.13 3.11
CA ASN A 172 21.87 -10.24 2.60
C ASN A 172 21.95 -10.19 1.08
N PHE A 173 21.66 -11.31 0.41
CA PHE A 173 21.70 -11.38 -1.06
C PHE A 173 20.71 -10.43 -1.74
N ILE A 174 19.70 -9.89 -1.03
CA ILE A 174 18.84 -8.84 -1.61
C ILE A 174 19.68 -7.68 -2.14
N ALA A 175 20.76 -7.30 -1.45
CA ALA A 175 21.63 -6.19 -1.85
C ALA A 175 22.31 -6.36 -3.23
N THR A 176 22.35 -7.59 -3.75
CA THR A 176 22.93 -7.91 -5.07
C THR A 176 21.91 -7.81 -6.21
N MET A 177 20.60 -7.73 -5.93
CA MET A 177 19.54 -7.73 -6.94
C MET A 177 19.37 -6.37 -7.63
N LYS A 178 20.24 -6.05 -8.60
CA LYS A 178 20.26 -4.71 -9.23
C LYS A 178 19.02 -4.37 -10.07
N GLU A 179 18.31 -5.38 -10.56
CA GLU A 179 17.06 -5.20 -11.32
C GLU A 179 15.81 -5.09 -10.44
N LEU A 180 15.95 -5.21 -9.11
CA LEU A 180 14.81 -5.24 -8.19
C LEU A 180 14.08 -3.89 -8.16
N LYS A 181 12.79 -3.93 -8.50
CA LYS A 181 11.88 -2.77 -8.56
C LYS A 181 10.86 -2.77 -7.44
N VAL A 182 10.45 -3.95 -6.96
CA VAL A 182 9.37 -4.09 -5.98
C VAL A 182 9.75 -5.10 -4.89
N VAL A 183 9.58 -4.72 -3.63
CA VAL A 183 9.69 -5.60 -2.47
C VAL A 183 8.37 -5.59 -1.70
N ILE A 184 7.78 -6.77 -1.53
CA ILE A 184 6.56 -6.96 -0.74
C ILE A 184 6.87 -7.93 0.39
N ILE A 185 6.64 -7.51 1.63
CA ILE A 185 6.85 -8.34 2.82
C ILE A 185 5.50 -8.48 3.51
N ILE A 186 5.01 -9.72 3.59
CA ILE A 186 3.71 -10.07 4.16
C ILE A 186 3.95 -11.02 5.30
N ASN A 187 3.59 -10.61 6.52
CA ASN A 187 3.65 -11.48 7.69
C ASN A 187 2.32 -12.18 7.95
N HIS A 188 2.37 -13.50 7.97
CA HIS A 188 1.26 -14.42 8.23
C HIS A 188 1.28 -14.94 9.69
N GLY A 189 2.30 -14.59 10.47
CA GLY A 189 2.39 -14.92 11.88
C GLY A 189 1.32 -14.22 12.71
N LEU A 190 1.12 -14.67 13.96
CA LEU A 190 0.07 -14.15 14.84
C LEU A 190 0.23 -12.66 15.15
N GLU A 191 1.45 -12.24 15.49
CA GLU A 191 1.82 -10.88 15.87
C GLU A 191 2.68 -10.21 14.80
N PRO A 192 2.77 -8.86 14.77
CA PRO A 192 3.65 -8.16 13.86
C PRO A 192 5.12 -8.58 13.99
N ALA A 193 5.72 -9.07 12.90
CA ALA A 193 7.09 -9.57 12.90
C ALA A 193 8.10 -8.42 12.99
N LYS A 194 9.02 -8.48 13.96
CA LYS A 194 10.13 -7.54 14.07
C LYS A 194 11.10 -7.75 12.91
N LEU A 195 11.12 -6.78 12.00
CA LEU A 195 11.98 -6.83 10.83
C LEU A 195 13.34 -6.23 11.12
N THR A 196 14.41 -6.91 10.69
CA THR A 196 15.80 -6.47 10.87
C THR A 196 16.58 -6.61 9.56
N ASN A 197 17.78 -6.02 9.51
CA ASN A 197 18.62 -5.98 8.31
C ASN A 197 17.99 -5.25 7.10
N LEU A 198 17.22 -4.17 7.35
CA LEU A 198 16.68 -3.31 6.29
C LEU A 198 17.77 -2.68 5.42
N SER A 199 19.00 -2.56 5.92
CA SER A 199 20.18 -2.05 5.19
C SER A 199 20.47 -2.80 3.90
N CYS A 200 20.01 -4.05 3.74
CA CYS A 200 20.14 -4.79 2.46
C CYS A 200 19.43 -4.08 1.29
N LEU A 201 18.44 -3.20 1.59
CA LEU A 201 17.71 -2.44 0.58
C LEU A 201 18.46 -1.18 0.11
N SER A 202 19.49 -0.73 0.83
CA SER A 202 20.14 0.58 0.61
C SER A 202 20.91 0.69 -0.72
N SER A 203 21.29 -0.43 -1.33
CA SER A 203 22.16 -0.48 -2.51
C SER A 203 21.41 -0.86 -3.79
N LEU A 204 20.09 -0.64 -3.82
CA LEU A 204 19.19 -1.03 -4.90
C LEU A 204 18.83 0.16 -5.78
N PRO A 205 19.43 0.29 -6.98
CA PRO A 205 19.29 1.49 -7.81
C PRO A 205 17.91 1.62 -8.46
N ASN A 206 17.18 0.51 -8.62
CA ASN A 206 15.92 0.45 -9.35
C ASN A 206 14.70 0.22 -8.45
N LEU A 207 14.89 0.17 -7.13
CA LEU A 207 13.80 -0.11 -6.18
C LEU A 207 12.81 1.05 -6.14
N LYS A 208 11.61 0.81 -6.68
CA LYS A 208 10.53 1.80 -6.83
C LYS A 208 9.43 1.64 -5.79
N ARG A 209 9.17 0.42 -5.30
CA ARG A 209 8.10 0.20 -4.32
C ARG A 209 8.53 -0.72 -3.19
N ILE A 210 8.16 -0.33 -1.98
CA ILE A 210 8.29 -1.15 -0.79
C ILE A 210 6.93 -1.24 -0.12
N ARG A 211 6.49 -2.47 0.14
CA ARG A 211 5.30 -2.75 0.94
C ARG A 211 5.66 -3.60 2.15
N PHE A 212 5.21 -3.12 3.31
CA PHE A 212 5.29 -3.79 4.58
C PHE A 212 3.88 -4.13 5.07
N GLU A 213 3.67 -5.39 5.41
CA GLU A 213 2.38 -5.90 5.87
C GLU A 213 2.56 -6.72 7.15
N LYS A 214 1.92 -6.24 8.23
CA LYS A 214 1.96 -6.84 9.57
C LYS A 214 3.38 -7.02 10.12
N VAL A 215 4.24 -6.01 10.00
CA VAL A 215 5.61 -6.02 10.55
C VAL A 215 5.81 -4.89 11.56
N SER A 216 6.81 -5.04 12.43
CA SER A 216 7.29 -3.99 13.33
C SER A 216 8.55 -3.34 12.74
N ILE A 217 8.47 -2.04 12.44
CA ILE A 217 9.58 -1.25 11.84
C ILE A 217 9.68 0.14 12.48
N SER A 218 10.85 0.76 12.39
CA SER A 218 11.03 2.19 12.69
C SER A 218 10.92 3.00 11.40
N LEU A 219 10.00 3.96 11.35
CA LEU A 219 9.87 4.85 10.19
C LEU A 219 11.09 5.78 10.02
N LEU A 220 11.88 5.96 11.08
CA LEU A 220 13.13 6.72 11.03
C LEU A 220 14.25 6.00 10.28
N ASP A 221 14.13 4.69 10.04
CA ASP A 221 15.13 3.94 9.28
C ASP A 221 14.95 4.10 7.78
N ILE A 222 13.76 4.46 7.29
CA ILE A 222 13.48 4.57 5.86
C ILE A 222 14.39 5.60 5.16
N PRO A 223 14.55 6.84 5.67
CA PRO A 223 15.45 7.79 5.02
C PRO A 223 16.93 7.38 5.05
N LYS A 224 17.36 6.63 6.08
CA LYS A 224 18.74 6.14 6.22
C LYS A 224 19.11 5.11 5.15
N LEU A 225 18.13 4.53 4.46
CA LEU A 225 18.36 3.59 3.38
C LEU A 225 18.82 4.27 2.08
N GLY A 226 18.66 5.59 1.92
CA GLY A 226 19.16 6.30 0.73
C GLY A 226 18.44 5.90 -0.58
N LEU A 227 17.14 5.59 -0.51
CA LEU A 227 16.36 5.00 -1.60
C LEU A 227 15.92 6.04 -2.66
N LYS A 228 16.88 6.51 -3.47
CA LYS A 228 16.67 7.61 -4.43
C LYS A 228 15.63 7.35 -5.52
N SER A 229 15.36 6.09 -5.83
CA SER A 229 14.41 5.65 -6.87
C SER A 229 13.06 5.22 -6.32
N LEU A 230 12.86 5.24 -5.00
CA LEU A 230 11.61 4.83 -4.38
C LEU A 230 10.51 5.81 -4.78
N GLU A 231 9.44 5.29 -5.38
CA GLU A 231 8.26 6.03 -5.84
C GLU A 231 7.08 5.85 -4.87
N LYS A 232 6.96 4.67 -4.23
CA LYS A 232 5.87 4.35 -3.30
C LYS A 232 6.33 3.58 -2.06
N LEU A 233 5.83 4.00 -0.90
CA LEU A 233 5.95 3.29 0.38
C LEU A 233 4.56 2.93 0.92
N SER A 234 4.33 1.66 1.21
CA SER A 234 3.07 1.16 1.78
C SER A 234 3.28 0.42 3.10
N LEU A 235 2.55 0.82 4.13
CA LEU A 235 2.50 0.17 5.44
C LEU A 235 1.06 -0.28 5.71
N TRP A 236 0.86 -1.56 6.00
CA TRP A 236 -0.45 -2.11 6.31
C TRP A 236 -0.36 -2.98 7.57
N PHE A 237 -1.18 -2.71 8.59
CA PHE A 237 -1.12 -3.39 9.90
C PHE A 237 0.27 -3.36 10.57
N CYS A 238 1.10 -2.38 10.22
CA CYS A 238 2.46 -2.30 10.77
C CYS A 238 2.46 -1.69 12.17
N HIS A 239 3.39 -2.16 13.01
CA HIS A 239 3.70 -1.58 14.31
C HIS A 239 4.89 -0.62 14.20
N VAL A 240 4.67 0.67 14.41
CA VAL A 240 5.71 1.72 14.24
C VAL A 240 6.44 1.99 15.55
N VAL A 241 7.71 1.63 15.67
CA VAL A 241 8.42 1.65 16.98
C VAL A 241 8.92 3.05 17.38
N ASP A 242 9.31 3.90 16.42
CA ASP A 242 9.76 5.28 16.67
C ASP A 242 9.33 6.19 15.51
N ALA A 243 8.60 7.27 15.80
CA ALA A 243 8.17 8.26 14.81
C ALA A 243 8.83 9.65 15.00
N LEU A 244 9.51 9.89 16.12
CA LEU A 244 10.00 11.21 16.49
C LEU A 244 11.53 11.32 16.33
N ASN A 245 11.96 12.21 15.44
CA ASN A 245 13.21 12.99 15.53
C ASN A 245 13.31 13.98 14.36
N GLU A 246 13.97 15.12 14.60
CA GLU A 246 14.53 15.98 13.55
C GLU A 246 15.72 15.23 12.92
N LEU A 247 15.45 14.46 11.86
CA LEU A 247 16.50 13.88 11.03
C LEU A 247 17.17 14.99 10.18
N GLU A 248 18.40 14.73 9.74
CA GLU A 248 19.07 15.49 8.68
C GLU A 248 18.17 15.55 7.42
N ASP A 249 18.37 16.56 6.57
CA ASP A 249 17.62 16.76 5.33
C ASP A 249 17.55 15.47 4.49
N VAL A 250 16.33 14.92 4.31
CA VAL A 250 16.09 13.67 3.56
C VAL A 250 15.74 13.91 2.08
N SER A 251 15.72 15.16 1.63
CA SER A 251 15.27 15.51 0.28
C SER A 251 16.08 14.81 -0.81
N GLU A 252 17.39 14.60 -0.59
CA GLU A 252 18.26 13.87 -1.52
C GLU A 252 18.13 12.34 -1.45
N THR A 253 17.60 11.79 -0.34
CA THR A 253 17.50 10.33 -0.14
C THR A 253 16.21 9.75 -0.69
N LEU A 254 15.11 10.51 -0.66
CA LEU A 254 13.77 10.08 -1.09
C LEU A 254 13.20 10.98 -2.21
N GLN A 255 14.06 11.57 -3.04
CA GLN A 255 13.68 12.54 -4.07
C GLN A 255 12.61 12.07 -5.07
N SER A 256 12.46 10.76 -5.30
CA SER A 256 11.49 10.21 -6.25
C SER A 256 10.16 9.79 -5.60
N LEU A 257 10.05 9.87 -4.27
CA LEU A 257 8.92 9.32 -3.51
C LEU A 257 7.67 10.18 -3.73
N GLN A 258 6.66 9.60 -4.38
CA GLN A 258 5.44 10.29 -4.80
C GLN A 258 4.21 9.85 -3.98
N GLU A 259 4.23 8.63 -3.43
CA GLU A 259 3.08 8.05 -2.74
C GLU A 259 3.49 7.41 -1.41
N ILE A 260 2.81 7.82 -0.34
CA ILE A 260 2.89 7.15 0.97
C ILE A 260 1.48 6.68 1.35
N GLU A 261 1.34 5.39 1.62
CA GLU A 261 0.12 4.78 2.13
C GLU A 261 0.39 4.11 3.47
N ILE A 262 -0.32 4.52 4.51
CA ILE A 262 -0.25 3.96 5.85
C ILE A 262 -1.68 3.58 6.25
N ASP A 263 -1.92 2.30 6.53
CA ASP A 263 -3.26 1.80 6.81
C ASP A 263 -3.24 0.79 7.97
N TYR A 264 -4.23 0.90 8.86
CA TYR A 264 -4.36 0.05 10.05
C TYR A 264 -3.12 0.02 10.97
N CYS A 265 -2.29 1.07 10.97
CA CYS A 265 -1.18 1.22 11.91
C CYS A 265 -1.68 1.77 13.25
N TYR A 266 -2.26 0.89 14.08
CA TYR A 266 -3.00 1.28 15.30
C TYR A 266 -2.17 1.99 16.38
N ASN A 267 -0.85 1.89 16.34
CA ASN A 267 0.02 2.53 17.31
C ASN A 267 0.62 3.86 16.81
N LEU A 268 0.36 4.25 15.56
CA LEU A 268 0.80 5.53 15.00
C LEU A 268 -0.02 6.67 15.62
N ASP A 269 0.64 7.55 16.35
CA ASP A 269 0.04 8.72 17.01
C ASP A 269 0.38 10.05 16.32
N GLU A 270 1.53 10.11 15.65
CA GLU A 270 2.01 11.24 14.86
C GLU A 270 2.82 10.77 13.62
N LEU A 271 2.81 11.56 12.54
CA LEU A 271 3.63 11.32 11.36
C LEU A 271 5.08 11.82 11.57
N PRO A 272 6.11 11.08 11.12
CA PRO A 272 7.48 11.52 11.26
C PRO A 272 7.76 12.78 10.43
N TYR A 273 8.58 13.69 10.99
CA TYR A 273 8.88 15.00 10.39
C TYR A 273 9.40 14.89 8.95
N TRP A 274 10.23 13.89 8.66
CA TRP A 274 10.84 13.72 7.33
C TRP A 274 9.81 13.60 6.19
N ILE A 275 8.58 13.17 6.47
CA ILE A 275 7.52 13.12 5.44
C ILE A 275 7.28 14.51 4.85
N SER A 276 7.36 15.57 5.66
CA SER A 276 7.23 16.96 5.19
C SER A 276 8.39 17.45 4.33
N GLN A 277 9.54 16.78 4.37
CA GLN A 277 10.73 17.12 3.57
C GLN A 277 10.70 16.46 2.19
N VAL A 278 9.79 15.51 1.93
CA VAL A 278 9.64 14.84 0.64
C VAL A 278 8.80 15.70 -0.30
N VAL A 279 9.39 16.78 -0.81
CA VAL A 279 8.68 17.78 -1.63
C VAL A 279 8.09 17.22 -2.94
N SER A 280 8.55 16.05 -3.40
CA SER A 280 8.01 15.34 -4.57
C SER A 280 6.75 14.52 -4.28
N LEU A 281 6.30 14.46 -3.02
CA LEU A 281 5.14 13.69 -2.61
C LEU A 281 3.86 14.27 -3.19
N LYS A 282 3.09 13.44 -3.91
CA LYS A 282 1.82 13.79 -4.54
C LYS A 282 0.62 13.24 -3.80
N LYS A 283 0.78 12.10 -3.12
CA LYS A 283 -0.29 11.41 -2.41
C LYS A 283 0.18 10.95 -1.04
N LEU A 284 -0.50 11.44 0.00
CA LEU A 284 -0.35 10.97 1.36
C LEU A 284 -1.69 10.40 1.83
N SER A 285 -1.71 9.12 2.14
CA SER A 285 -2.88 8.41 2.66
C SER A 285 -2.55 7.78 4.00
N VAL A 286 -3.23 8.21 5.04
CA VAL A 286 -3.17 7.62 6.38
C VAL A 286 -4.58 7.23 6.78
N THR A 287 -4.86 5.93 6.83
CA THR A 287 -6.22 5.42 7.06
C THR A 287 -6.28 4.42 8.21
N ASN A 288 -7.42 4.36 8.89
CA ASN A 288 -7.68 3.43 10.01
C ASN A 288 -6.60 3.46 11.12
N CYS A 289 -5.89 4.57 11.26
CA CYS A 289 -4.86 4.80 12.27
C CYS A 289 -5.49 5.51 13.47
N ASN A 290 -6.16 4.73 14.32
CA ASN A 290 -7.05 5.26 15.37
C ASN A 290 -6.34 6.11 16.43
N LYS A 291 -5.03 5.97 16.63
CA LYS A 291 -4.27 6.79 17.58
C LYS A 291 -3.72 8.08 16.99
N LEU A 292 -3.76 8.23 15.66
CA LEU A 292 -3.29 9.44 15.00
C LEU A 292 -4.13 10.62 15.49
N CYS A 293 -3.51 11.51 16.27
CA CYS A 293 -4.22 12.61 16.91
C CYS A 293 -3.85 13.97 16.32
N ARG A 294 -2.69 14.06 15.67
CA ARG A 294 -2.17 15.28 15.04
C ARG A 294 -1.43 14.95 13.74
N VAL A 295 -1.42 15.95 12.86
CA VAL A 295 -0.56 16.01 11.68
C VAL A 295 0.39 17.19 11.88
N ILE A 296 1.67 17.00 11.54
CA ILE A 296 2.71 18.02 11.72
C ILE A 296 2.42 19.29 10.91
N GLU A 297 2.69 20.46 11.49
CA GLU A 297 2.54 21.76 10.81
C GLU A 297 3.39 21.87 9.54
N ALA A 298 4.50 21.14 9.44
CA ALA A 298 5.32 21.15 8.23
C ALA A 298 4.64 20.46 7.03
N ILE A 299 3.48 19.81 7.19
CA ILE A 299 2.78 19.19 6.05
C ILE A 299 2.48 20.19 4.93
N GLY A 300 2.24 21.46 5.28
CA GLY A 300 2.03 22.55 4.30
C GLY A 300 3.23 22.87 3.41
N ASP A 301 4.40 22.30 3.69
CA ASP A 301 5.59 22.45 2.86
C ASP A 301 5.58 21.49 1.65
N LEU A 302 4.67 20.51 1.61
CA LEU A 302 4.47 19.58 0.50
C LEU A 302 3.71 20.22 -0.67
N ARG A 303 4.36 21.15 -1.38
CA ARG A 303 3.73 21.95 -2.44
C ARG A 303 3.18 21.14 -3.62
N ASP A 304 3.74 19.96 -3.90
CA ASP A 304 3.27 19.08 -4.97
C ASP A 304 2.18 18.09 -4.53
N LEU A 305 1.74 18.15 -3.26
CA LEU A 305 0.72 17.25 -2.75
C LEU A 305 -0.64 17.53 -3.42
N GLU A 306 -1.14 16.53 -4.15
CA GLU A 306 -2.42 16.57 -4.85
C GLU A 306 -3.53 15.89 -4.03
N THR A 307 -3.16 14.93 -3.19
CA THR A 307 -4.09 14.13 -2.40
C THR A 307 -3.63 13.98 -0.96
N LEU A 308 -4.48 14.39 -0.02
CA LEU A 308 -4.30 14.18 1.42
C LEU A 308 -5.52 13.42 1.97
N ARG A 309 -5.29 12.18 2.41
CA ARG A 309 -6.33 11.32 2.97
C ARG A 309 -5.98 10.94 4.41
N LEU A 310 -6.84 11.31 5.35
CA LEU A 310 -6.74 11.09 6.80
C LEU A 310 -8.03 10.41 7.30
N SER A 311 -8.44 9.33 6.63
CA SER A 311 -9.74 8.68 6.84
C SER A 311 -9.71 7.67 7.99
N SER A 312 -10.79 7.60 8.76
CA SER A 312 -10.94 6.69 9.90
C SER A 312 -9.82 6.89 10.95
N CYS A 313 -9.31 8.11 11.08
CA CYS A 313 -8.40 8.53 12.14
C CYS A 313 -9.21 9.11 13.31
N ALA A 314 -9.81 8.22 14.10
CA ALA A 314 -10.83 8.57 15.11
C ALA A 314 -10.34 9.52 16.23
N SER A 315 -9.03 9.61 16.46
CA SER A 315 -8.41 10.52 17.43
C SER A 315 -7.94 11.84 16.86
N LEU A 316 -8.08 12.08 15.55
CA LEU A 316 -7.64 13.32 14.90
C LEU A 316 -8.45 14.50 15.44
N LEU A 317 -7.76 15.45 16.09
CA LEU A 317 -8.40 16.59 16.75
C LEU A 317 -8.50 17.82 15.86
N GLU A 318 -7.44 18.07 15.09
CA GLU A 318 -7.25 19.26 14.27
C GLU A 318 -6.40 18.92 13.04
N LEU A 319 -6.62 19.68 11.99
CA LEU A 319 -5.70 19.77 10.86
C LEU A 319 -4.78 20.98 11.07
N PRO A 320 -3.50 20.92 10.64
CA PRO A 320 -2.60 22.05 10.78
C PRO A 320 -3.05 23.22 9.90
N GLU A 321 -2.84 24.45 10.40
CA GLU A 321 -3.27 25.67 9.69
C GLU A 321 -2.52 25.86 8.36
N THR A 322 -1.29 25.35 8.29
CA THR A 322 -0.46 25.37 7.08
C THR A 322 -0.99 24.52 5.92
N ILE A 323 -2.06 23.73 6.10
CA ILE A 323 -2.74 23.07 4.97
C ILE A 323 -3.11 24.09 3.89
N ASP A 324 -3.37 25.34 4.26
CA ASP A 324 -3.65 26.44 3.33
C ASP A 324 -2.53 26.72 2.30
N ARG A 325 -1.34 26.15 2.50
CA ARG A 325 -0.16 26.24 1.62
C ARG A 325 -0.07 25.11 0.59
N LEU A 326 -0.94 24.10 0.65
CA LEU A 326 -0.93 22.97 -0.30
C LEU A 326 -1.55 23.40 -1.64
N ASP A 327 -0.82 24.23 -2.39
CA ASP A 327 -1.28 24.91 -3.61
C ASP A 327 -1.77 23.96 -4.73
N ASN A 328 -1.36 22.69 -4.68
CA ASN A 328 -1.74 21.64 -5.63
C ASN A 328 -2.81 20.67 -5.11
N LEU A 329 -3.29 20.82 -3.88
CA LEU A 329 -4.24 19.88 -3.28
C LEU A 329 -5.57 19.88 -4.05
N ARG A 330 -5.95 18.71 -4.55
CA ARG A 330 -7.20 18.45 -5.29
C ARG A 330 -8.19 17.66 -4.46
N PHE A 331 -7.69 16.77 -3.61
CA PHE A 331 -8.53 15.90 -2.80
C PHE A 331 -8.10 15.91 -1.33
N LEU A 332 -9.06 16.18 -0.44
CA LEU A 332 -8.93 16.10 1.01
C LEU A 332 -9.98 15.14 1.59
N ASP A 333 -9.55 14.12 2.31
CA ASP A 333 -10.45 13.21 3.03
C ASP A 333 -10.13 13.22 4.52
N VAL A 334 -11.13 13.56 5.33
CA VAL A 334 -11.08 13.50 6.80
C VAL A 334 -12.21 12.67 7.38
N SER A 335 -12.81 11.81 6.55
CA SER A 335 -13.94 10.96 6.94
C SER A 335 -13.60 10.10 8.16
N GLY A 336 -14.55 9.83 9.05
CA GLY A 336 -14.31 9.10 10.29
C GLY A 336 -13.48 9.86 11.33
N GLY A 337 -13.22 11.16 11.10
CA GLY A 337 -12.62 12.08 12.06
C GLY A 337 -13.61 12.55 13.12
N PHE A 338 -14.14 11.64 13.95
CA PHE A 338 -15.21 11.94 14.92
C PHE A 338 -14.86 13.02 15.96
N GLN A 339 -13.57 13.30 16.16
CA GLN A 339 -13.06 14.31 17.09
C GLN A 339 -12.56 15.59 16.42
N LEU A 340 -12.60 15.66 15.08
CA LEU A 340 -12.17 16.83 14.33
C LEU A 340 -13.12 18.00 14.63
N LYS A 341 -12.57 19.09 15.17
CA LYS A 341 -13.38 20.23 15.65
C LYS A 341 -13.62 21.29 14.59
N ASN A 342 -12.61 21.62 13.80
CA ASN A 342 -12.67 22.70 12.82
C ASN A 342 -11.86 22.31 11.58
N LEU A 343 -12.26 22.81 10.42
CA LEU A 343 -11.33 22.95 9.30
C LEU A 343 -10.40 24.16 9.52
N PRO A 344 -9.18 24.17 8.94
CA PRO A 344 -8.24 25.29 9.02
C PRO A 344 -8.87 26.61 8.61
N LEU A 345 -8.58 27.69 9.33
CA LEU A 345 -9.20 29.01 9.13
C LEU A 345 -9.05 29.51 7.69
N GLU A 346 -7.93 29.21 7.04
CA GLU A 346 -7.57 29.65 5.69
C GLU A 346 -7.76 28.58 4.61
N ILE A 347 -8.56 27.52 4.87
CA ILE A 347 -8.84 26.43 3.91
C ILE A 347 -9.31 26.97 2.54
N GLY A 348 -9.99 28.12 2.51
CA GLY A 348 -10.38 28.83 1.29
C GLY A 348 -9.25 29.26 0.35
N LYS A 349 -7.99 29.18 0.77
CA LYS A 349 -6.82 29.43 -0.09
C LYS A 349 -6.51 28.27 -1.04
N LEU A 350 -7.03 27.07 -0.78
CA LEU A 350 -6.83 25.89 -1.62
C LEU A 350 -7.61 25.98 -2.94
N LYS A 351 -7.13 26.80 -3.88
CA LYS A 351 -7.84 27.13 -5.13
C LYS A 351 -7.99 25.96 -6.10
N LYS A 352 -7.24 24.86 -5.91
CA LYS A 352 -7.33 23.65 -6.73
C LYS A 352 -8.10 22.51 -6.06
N LEU A 353 -8.64 22.73 -4.86
CA LEU A 353 -9.39 21.71 -4.15
C LEU A 353 -10.69 21.42 -4.91
N GLU A 354 -10.76 20.23 -5.48
CA GLU A 354 -11.88 19.76 -6.31
C GLU A 354 -12.84 18.92 -5.47
N LYS A 355 -12.33 18.20 -4.46
CA LYS A 355 -13.14 17.29 -3.65
C LYS A 355 -12.75 17.29 -2.18
N ILE A 356 -13.76 17.27 -1.31
CA ILE A 356 -13.60 17.04 0.12
C ILE A 356 -14.54 15.93 0.60
N SER A 357 -14.00 14.96 1.34
CA SER A 357 -14.76 13.88 1.98
C SER A 357 -14.76 14.09 3.49
N MET A 358 -15.95 14.25 4.08
CA MET A 358 -16.16 14.58 5.50
C MET A 358 -17.28 13.72 6.10
N LYS A 359 -17.34 12.44 5.76
CA LYS A 359 -18.31 11.52 6.37
C LYS A 359 -17.98 11.32 7.84
N ASP A 360 -18.97 11.25 8.71
CA ASP A 360 -18.83 11.11 10.15
C ASP A 360 -18.06 12.28 10.82
N CYS A 361 -18.16 13.49 10.25
CA CYS A 361 -17.53 14.72 10.74
C CYS A 361 -18.54 15.74 11.30
N TYR A 362 -19.67 15.29 11.83
CA TYR A 362 -20.80 16.13 12.28
C TYR A 362 -20.47 17.16 13.39
N ARG A 363 -19.28 17.09 14.02
CA ARG A 363 -18.77 18.07 15.01
C ARG A 363 -17.82 19.11 14.42
N CYS A 364 -17.43 18.94 13.16
CA CYS A 364 -16.47 19.79 12.50
C CYS A 364 -17.14 21.08 12.03
N GLU A 365 -16.71 22.22 12.56
CA GLU A 365 -17.17 23.53 12.12
C GLU A 365 -16.45 23.96 10.83
N LEU A 366 -17.21 24.60 9.94
CA LEU A 366 -16.71 25.14 8.69
C LEU A 366 -16.36 26.63 8.87
N PRO A 367 -15.10 27.06 8.63
CA PRO A 367 -14.72 28.47 8.71
C PRO A 367 -15.29 29.25 7.53
N ASP A 368 -15.49 30.56 7.68
CA ASP A 368 -16.04 31.42 6.61
C ASP A 368 -15.24 31.35 5.29
N SER A 369 -13.94 31.04 5.35
CA SER A 369 -13.09 30.96 4.17
C SER A 369 -13.49 29.83 3.21
N VAL A 370 -14.23 28.80 3.64
CA VAL A 370 -14.71 27.73 2.72
C VAL A 370 -15.54 28.31 1.56
N LYS A 371 -16.17 29.47 1.75
CA LYS A 371 -16.91 30.20 0.71
C LYS A 371 -16.04 30.61 -0.49
N ASN A 372 -14.72 30.69 -0.29
CA ASN A 372 -13.75 31.06 -1.32
C ASN A 372 -13.28 29.86 -2.17
N LEU A 373 -13.74 28.65 -1.86
CA LEU A 373 -13.54 27.46 -2.70
C LEU A 373 -14.52 27.50 -3.87
N GLU A 374 -14.09 27.05 -5.05
CA GLU A 374 -14.88 27.06 -6.27
C GLU A 374 -14.87 25.68 -6.92
N ASN A 375 -16.00 25.25 -7.50
CA ASN A 375 -16.14 23.93 -8.16
C ASN A 375 -15.88 22.74 -7.24
N LEU A 376 -16.21 22.88 -5.95
CA LEU A 376 -15.99 21.85 -4.93
C LEU A 376 -17.10 20.79 -4.96
N GLU A 377 -16.71 19.52 -4.93
CA GLU A 377 -17.57 18.39 -4.57
C GLU A 377 -17.36 18.02 -3.09
N VAL A 378 -18.44 18.00 -2.31
CA VAL A 378 -18.44 17.56 -0.91
C VAL A 378 -19.12 16.21 -0.81
N LYS A 379 -18.40 15.19 -0.34
CA LYS A 379 -18.96 13.89 0.04
C LYS A 379 -19.12 13.82 1.56
N CYS A 380 -20.33 13.62 2.06
CA CYS A 380 -20.59 13.60 3.50
C CYS A 380 -21.87 12.86 3.88
N ASP A 381 -22.11 12.68 5.18
CA ASP A 381 -23.39 12.20 5.71
C ASP A 381 -24.46 13.31 5.76
N GLU A 382 -25.69 12.94 6.11
CA GLU A 382 -26.83 13.87 6.16
C GLU A 382 -26.61 15.03 7.15
N ASP A 383 -26.01 14.75 8.32
CA ASP A 383 -25.77 15.74 9.37
C ASP A 383 -24.74 16.79 8.92
N THR A 384 -23.64 16.35 8.33
CA THR A 384 -22.59 17.23 7.81
C THR A 384 -23.04 17.97 6.56
N ALA A 385 -23.88 17.34 5.71
CA ALA A 385 -24.43 17.96 4.50
C ALA A 385 -25.27 19.20 4.83
N PHE A 386 -25.93 19.24 5.99
CA PHE A 386 -26.70 20.40 6.42
C PHE A 386 -25.84 21.68 6.51
N LEU A 387 -24.62 21.58 7.05
CA LEU A 387 -23.69 22.71 7.18
C LEU A 387 -23.30 23.28 5.80
N TRP A 388 -23.00 22.40 4.85
CA TRP A 388 -22.67 22.78 3.48
C TRP A 388 -23.86 23.32 2.70
N LYS A 389 -25.07 22.80 2.93
CA LYS A 389 -26.31 23.29 2.30
C LYS A 389 -26.62 24.75 2.68
N ILE A 390 -26.28 25.17 3.92
CA ILE A 390 -26.43 26.58 4.35
C ILE A 390 -25.52 27.50 3.54
N LEU A 391 -24.27 27.07 3.28
CA LEU A 391 -23.26 27.87 2.58
C LEU A 391 -23.40 27.82 1.06
N LYS A 392 -24.13 26.83 0.53
CA LYS A 392 -24.31 26.61 -0.92
C LYS A 392 -24.70 27.86 -1.72
N PRO A 393 -25.59 28.77 -1.25
CA PRO A 393 -25.94 29.99 -2.00
C PRO A 393 -24.79 30.99 -2.13
N GLU A 394 -23.79 30.92 -1.24
CA GLU A 394 -22.62 31.82 -1.22
C GLU A 394 -21.42 31.23 -1.99
N MET A 395 -21.51 29.98 -2.45
CA MET A 395 -20.42 29.24 -3.08
C MET A 395 -20.63 29.03 -4.58
N LYS A 396 -19.54 29.07 -5.35
CA LYS A 396 -19.58 28.83 -6.80
C LYS A 396 -19.47 27.34 -7.10
N ASN A 397 -20.50 26.81 -7.79
CA ASN A 397 -20.54 25.43 -8.31
C ASN A 397 -20.33 24.33 -7.24
N LEU A 398 -20.81 24.57 -6.01
CA LEU A 398 -20.78 23.56 -4.96
C LEU A 398 -21.73 22.38 -5.28
N THR A 399 -21.16 21.18 -5.34
CA THR A 399 -21.90 19.92 -5.39
C THR A 399 -21.79 19.22 -4.04
N ILE A 400 -22.91 18.70 -3.53
CA ILE A 400 -22.97 17.96 -2.27
C ILE A 400 -23.53 16.58 -2.59
N THR A 401 -22.76 15.55 -2.28
CA THR A 401 -23.10 14.14 -2.45
C THR A 401 -23.29 13.53 -1.06
N GLU A 402 -24.54 13.19 -0.74
CA GLU A 402 -24.90 12.57 0.54
C GLU A 402 -24.76 11.05 0.43
N GLU A 403 -23.92 10.47 1.29
CA GLU A 403 -23.72 9.03 1.38
C GLU A 403 -24.33 8.48 2.67
N LYS A 404 -25.07 7.37 2.59
CA LYS A 404 -25.64 6.73 3.77
C LYS A 404 -24.55 6.09 4.63
N THR A 405 -24.61 6.33 5.93
CA THR A 405 -23.79 5.65 6.95
C THR A 405 -24.30 4.22 7.14
N GLU A 406 -23.77 3.27 6.36
CA GLU A 406 -23.99 1.84 6.61
C GLU A 406 -22.78 1.22 7.31
N HIS A 407 -23.01 0.65 8.49
CA HIS A 407 -22.00 -0.06 9.26
C HIS A 407 -21.77 -1.44 8.62
N ASN A 408 -20.59 -1.67 8.03
CA ASN A 408 -20.24 -2.98 7.47
C ASN A 408 -19.46 -3.83 8.50
N LEU A 409 -19.96 -5.04 8.77
CA LEU A 409 -19.32 -6.05 9.64
C LEU A 409 -18.18 -6.82 8.95
N ASN A 410 -17.86 -6.53 7.68
CA ASN A 410 -16.79 -7.19 6.93
C ASN A 410 -15.37 -6.92 7.47
N LEU A 411 -15.17 -5.98 8.40
CA LEU A 411 -13.90 -5.80 9.11
C LEU A 411 -13.48 -7.06 9.87
N LEU A 412 -14.43 -7.91 10.28
CA LEU A 412 -14.15 -9.24 10.83
C LEU A 412 -13.47 -10.18 9.81
N GLN A 413 -13.47 -9.83 8.52
CA GLN A 413 -12.72 -10.54 7.49
C GLN A 413 -11.25 -10.10 7.41
N LEU A 414 -10.78 -9.19 8.26
CA LEU A 414 -9.35 -8.88 8.38
C LEU A 414 -8.65 -9.68 9.51
N PHE A 415 -9.45 -10.27 10.40
CA PHE A 415 -8.99 -11.03 11.55
C PHE A 415 -9.24 -12.53 11.38
#